data_AF-A0A8I0MZ66-F1
#
_entry.id   AF-A0A8I0MZ66-F1
#
_cell.length_a   1.000
_cell.length_b   1.000
_cell.length_c   1.000
_cell.angle_alpha   90.00
_cell.angle_beta   90.00
_cell.angle_gamma   90.00
#
_symmetry.space_group_name_H-M   'P 1'
#
loop_
_entity.id
_entity.type
_entity.pdbx_description
1 polymer ?
#
loop_
_entity_poly.entity_id
_entity_poly.type
_entity_poly.pdbx_seq_one_letter_code
_entity_poly.pdbx_strand_id
1 'polypeptide(L)'
;MDDPIDKFNTLWEQALLDTPLKQKSAVCVSTINEDGFPESRFVDLKSVSKCGLVFCTYLDSNKGNDIRRDPKVSLALWWDHIGIQIRAVGVA
;
A
#
# COMPACT_ATOMS: atom_id res chain seq x y z
N MET A 1 15.35 -18.34 -0.16
CA MET A 1 14.50 -17.35 0.52
C MET A 1 14.12 -16.39 -0.59
N ASP A 2 12.89 -16.49 -1.09
CA ASP A 2 12.46 -15.69 -2.25
C ASP A 2 12.41 -14.21 -1.83
N ASP A 3 12.83 -13.32 -2.73
CA ASP A 3 12.76 -11.87 -2.52
C ASP A 3 11.29 -11.49 -2.22
N PRO A 4 10.99 -10.80 -1.11
CA PRO A 4 9.63 -10.37 -0.77
C PRO A 4 8.95 -9.58 -1.89
N ILE A 5 9.71 -8.81 -2.67
CA ILE A 5 9.19 -8.05 -3.80
C ILE A 5 8.80 -8.98 -4.95
N ASP A 6 9.61 -9.98 -5.27
CA ASP A 6 9.29 -10.96 -6.31
C ASP A 6 8.03 -11.75 -5.93
N LYS A 7 7.94 -12.17 -4.66
CA LYS A 7 6.73 -12.82 -4.14
C LYS A 7 5.51 -11.91 -4.23
N PHE A 8 5.66 -10.62 -3.91
CA PHE A 8 4.57 -9.65 -4.07
C PHE A 8 4.12 -9.56 -5.54
N ASN A 9 5.06 -9.47 -6.48
CA ASN A 9 4.74 -9.36 -7.91
C ASN A 9 3.94 -10.57 -8.40
N THR A 10 4.35 -11.79 -8.06
CA THR A 10 3.59 -13.00 -8.41
C THR A 10 2.17 -12.98 -7.84
N LEU A 11 2.01 -12.59 -6.58
CA LEU A 11 0.70 -12.51 -5.95
C LEU A 11 -0.17 -11.40 -6.55
N TRP A 12 0.44 -10.26 -6.91
CA TRP A 12 -0.27 -9.15 -7.53
C TRP A 12 -0.74 -9.51 -8.94
N GLU A 13 0.09 -10.16 -9.75
CA GLU A 13 -0.29 -10.69 -11.06
C GLU A 13 -1.46 -11.70 -10.93
N GLN A 14 -1.36 -12.63 -9.99
CA GLN A 14 -2.44 -13.59 -9.70
C GLN A 14 -3.72 -12.87 -9.30
N ALA A 15 -3.63 -11.86 -8.44
CA ALA A 15 -4.78 -11.08 -8.01
C ALA A 15 -5.44 -10.35 -9.18
N LEU A 16 -4.69 -9.87 -10.18
CA LEU A 16 -5.21 -9.08 -11.31
C LEU A 16 -5.92 -9.91 -12.39
N LEU A 17 -5.53 -11.17 -12.59
CA LEU A 17 -6.03 -12.04 -13.67
C LEU A 17 -7.53 -12.36 -13.57
N ASP A 18 -8.04 -12.60 -12.36
CA ASP A 18 -9.43 -13.03 -12.14
C ASP A 18 -10.12 -12.25 -11.01
N THR A 19 -9.90 -10.93 -10.99
CA THR A 19 -10.45 -10.12 -9.89
C THR A 19 -11.91 -9.70 -10.12
N PRO A 20 -12.78 -9.93 -9.13
CA PRO A 20 -14.12 -9.33 -9.09
C PRO A 20 -14.09 -7.87 -8.62
N LEU A 21 -12.92 -7.35 -8.21
CA LEU A 21 -12.79 -6.01 -7.63
C LEU A 21 -12.84 -4.94 -8.72
N LYS A 22 -13.67 -3.90 -8.49
CA LYS A 22 -13.71 -2.72 -9.34
C LYS A 22 -12.42 -1.90 -9.27
N GLN A 23 -11.80 -1.82 -8.08
CA GLN A 23 -10.58 -1.07 -7.81
C GLN A 23 -9.43 -2.05 -7.53
N LYS A 24 -8.90 -2.66 -8.59
CA LYS A 24 -7.95 -3.79 -8.52
C LYS A 24 -6.64 -3.48 -7.79
N SER A 25 -6.22 -2.22 -7.86
CA SER A 25 -4.97 -1.72 -7.29
C SER A 25 -5.18 -0.93 -5.99
N ALA A 26 -6.39 -0.96 -5.41
CA ALA A 26 -6.66 -0.27 -4.16
C ALA A 26 -5.91 -0.92 -2.99
N VAL A 27 -5.19 -0.09 -2.23
CA VAL A 27 -4.46 -0.49 -1.03
C VAL A 27 -4.76 0.50 0.09
N CYS A 28 -4.88 0.02 1.33
CA CYS A 28 -5.08 0.89 2.48
C CYS A 28 -3.73 1.38 2.99
N VAL A 29 -3.51 2.69 3.02
CA VAL A 29 -2.30 3.31 3.60
C VAL A 29 -2.62 3.94 4.95
N SER A 30 -1.79 3.64 5.94
CA SER A 30 -1.81 4.25 7.26
C SER A 30 -0.63 5.19 7.45
N THR A 31 -0.91 6.40 7.93
CA THR A 31 0.07 7.43 8.33
C THR A 31 -0.14 7.78 9.80
N ILE A 32 0.81 8.47 10.42
CA ILE A 32 0.69 8.97 11.80
C ILE A 32 0.41 10.46 11.73
N ASN A 33 -0.72 10.93 12.29
CA ASN A 33 -1.09 12.35 12.32
C ASN A 33 -0.28 13.15 13.36
N GLU A 34 -0.52 14.47 13.46
CA GLU A 34 0.28 15.36 14.33
C GLU A 34 0.12 15.06 15.82
N ASP A 35 -1.04 14.53 16.19
CA ASP A 35 -1.35 14.09 17.56
C ASP A 35 -0.83 12.66 17.85
N GLY A 36 -0.16 12.02 16.89
CA GLY A 36 0.37 10.67 17.04
C GLY A 36 -0.64 9.54 16.79
N PHE A 37 -1.85 9.85 16.32
CA PHE A 37 -2.84 8.84 15.99
C PHE A 37 -2.64 8.27 14.58
N PRO A 38 -2.85 6.96 14.37
CA PRO A 38 -2.85 6.39 13.04
C PRO A 38 -4.11 6.80 12.27
N GLU A 39 -3.94 7.28 11.05
CA GLU A 39 -5.03 7.53 10.12
C GLU A 39 -4.90 6.63 8.89
N SER A 40 -6.02 6.09 8.40
CA SER A 40 -6.03 5.12 7.31
C SER A 40 -6.99 5.51 6.20
N ARG A 41 -6.61 5.25 4.95
CA ARG A 41 -7.43 5.51 3.74
C ARG A 41 -6.94 4.68 2.56
N PHE A 42 -7.80 4.49 1.57
CA PHE A 42 -7.40 3.81 0.33
C PHE A 42 -6.63 4.76 -0.61
N VAL A 43 -5.61 4.21 -1.26
CA VAL A 43 -4.84 4.81 -2.35
C VAL A 43 -4.68 3.79 -3.48
N ASP A 44 -4.28 4.27 -4.65
CA ASP A 44 -4.05 3.43 -5.82
C ASP A 44 -2.56 3.05 -5.92
N LEU A 45 -2.26 1.75 -5.82
CA LEU A 45 -0.93 1.20 -6.02
C LEU A 45 -0.56 1.30 -7.50
N LYS A 46 0.47 2.10 -7.81
CA LYS A 46 0.87 2.41 -9.18
C LYS A 46 1.92 1.45 -9.71
N SER A 47 2.87 1.06 -8.88
CA SER A 47 3.93 0.14 -9.26
C SER A 47 4.59 -0.47 -8.03
N VAL A 48 5.37 -1.52 -8.28
CA VAL A 48 6.27 -2.12 -7.32
C VAL A 48 7.67 -2.15 -7.92
N SER A 49 8.65 -1.82 -7.11
CA SER A 49 10.06 -1.82 -7.49
C SER A 49 10.90 -2.47 -6.40
N LYS A 50 12.20 -2.61 -6.64
CA LYS A 50 13.16 -3.07 -5.62
C LYS A 50 13.20 -2.17 -4.37
N CYS A 51 12.75 -0.92 -4.50
CA CYS A 51 12.68 0.03 -3.39
C CYS A 51 11.37 -0.05 -2.60
N GLY A 52 10.38 -0.84 -3.05
CA GLY A 52 9.10 -1.01 -2.38
C GLY A 52 7.90 -0.69 -3.27
N LEU A 53 6.78 -0.38 -2.62
CA LEU A 53 5.47 -0.15 -3.23
C LEU A 53 5.25 1.35 -3.45
N VAL A 54 4.74 1.73 -4.62
CA VAL A 54 4.61 3.13 -5.04
C VAL A 54 3.14 3.51 -5.22
N PHE A 55 2.74 4.61 -4.59
CA PHE A 55 1.44 5.27 -4.82
C PHE A 55 1.65 6.79 -4.99
N CYS A 56 0.68 7.47 -5.61
CA CYS A 56 0.72 8.92 -5.76
C CYS A 56 -0.28 9.61 -4.83
N THR A 57 0.06 10.81 -4.37
CA THR A 57 -0.87 11.64 -3.60
C THR A 57 -0.60 13.13 -3.76
N TYR A 58 -1.54 13.96 -3.31
CA TYR A 58 -1.34 15.41 -3.23
C TYR A 58 -0.47 15.76 -2.02
N LEU A 59 0.57 16.55 -2.25
CA LEU A 59 1.58 16.90 -1.25
C LEU A 59 1.04 17.77 -0.11
N ASP A 60 -0.05 18.49 -0.35
CA ASP A 60 -0.76 19.36 0.61
C ASP A 60 -1.92 18.64 1.32
N SER A 61 -2.22 17.38 0.97
CA SER A 61 -3.23 16.58 1.69
C SER A 61 -2.76 16.18 3.08
N ASN A 62 -3.70 15.84 3.98
CA ASN A 62 -3.39 15.37 5.34
C ASN A 62 -2.31 14.28 5.36
N LYS A 63 -2.46 13.23 4.55
CA LYS A 63 -1.46 12.15 4.48
C LYS A 63 -0.09 12.61 3.96
N GLY A 64 -0.07 13.60 3.06
CA GLY A 64 1.17 14.16 2.53
C GLY A 64 1.90 14.99 3.60
N ASN A 65 1.14 15.75 4.38
CA ASN A 65 1.65 16.48 5.54
C ASN A 65 2.11 15.52 6.64
N ASP A 66 1.37 14.42 6.87
CA ASP A 66 1.75 13.39 7.82
C ASP A 66 3.06 12.71 7.46
N ILE A 67 3.19 12.21 6.23
CA ILE A 67 4.41 11.54 5.75
C ILE A 67 5.62 12.48 5.82
N ARG A 68 5.43 13.76 5.50
CA ARG A 68 6.50 14.76 5.59
C ARG A 68 7.00 14.96 7.03
N ARG A 69 6.11 14.79 8.02
CA ARG A 69 6.43 14.95 9.45
C ARG A 69 6.96 13.66 10.07
N ASP A 70 6.25 12.54 9.90
CA ASP A 70 6.68 11.20 10.29
C ASP A 70 6.57 10.27 9.07
N PRO A 71 7.71 9.84 8.49
CA PRO A 71 7.70 9.04 7.26
C PRO A 71 7.27 7.60 7.49
N LYS A 72 7.04 7.15 8.73
CA LYS A 72 6.60 5.78 9.01
C LYS A 72 5.21 5.54 8.42
N VAL A 73 5.12 4.55 7.56
CA VAL A 73 3.88 4.16 6.88
C VAL A 73 3.65 2.65 6.96
N SER A 74 2.38 2.28 6.89
CA SER A 74 1.94 0.90 6.68
C SER A 74 1.01 0.82 5.49
N LEU A 75 1.15 -0.21 4.67
CA LEU A 75 0.19 -0.61 3.64
C LEU A 75 -0.48 -1.93 4.04
N ALA A 76 -1.78 -2.02 3.81
CA ALA A 76 -2.57 -3.24 3.95
C ALA A 76 -3.37 -3.49 2.68
N LEU A 77 -3.24 -4.71 2.16
CA LEU A 77 -3.95 -5.20 0.98
C LEU A 77 -4.74 -6.44 1.37
N TRP A 78 -5.98 -6.53 0.88
CA TRP A 78 -6.83 -7.69 1.07
C TRP A 78 -7.46 -8.08 -0.26
N TRP A 79 -7.08 -9.26 -0.75
CA TRP A 79 -7.64 -9.88 -1.93
C TRP A 79 -8.44 -11.10 -1.47
N ASP A 80 -9.69 -10.84 -1.09
CA ASP A 80 -10.63 -11.85 -0.58
C ASP A 80 -10.86 -12.99 -1.57
N HIS A 81 -10.94 -12.66 -2.87
CA HIS A 81 -11.19 -13.59 -3.96
C HIS A 81 -10.12 -14.67 -4.14
N ILE A 82 -8.90 -14.43 -3.64
CA ILE A 82 -7.81 -15.43 -3.61
C ILE A 82 -7.37 -15.78 -2.18
N GLY A 83 -8.03 -15.23 -1.15
CA GLY A 83 -7.74 -15.50 0.26
C GLY A 83 -6.40 -14.97 0.76
N ILE A 84 -5.90 -13.86 0.20
CA ILE A 84 -4.56 -13.33 0.51
C ILE A 84 -4.63 -11.96 1.16
N GLN A 85 -3.92 -11.82 2.29
CA GLN A 85 -3.61 -10.54 2.92
C GLN A 85 -2.12 -10.23 2.79
N ILE A 86 -1.80 -8.98 2.46
CA ILE A 86 -0.43 -8.49 2.48
C ILE A 86 -0.35 -7.27 3.38
N ARG A 87 0.73 -7.22 4.18
CA ARG A 87 1.12 -6.06 4.96
C ARG A 87 2.54 -5.67 4.60
N ALA A 88 2.75 -4.38 4.34
CA ALA A 88 4.07 -3.80 4.15
C ALA A 88 4.23 -2.61 5.11
N VAL A 89 5.39 -2.49 5.74
CA VAL A 89 5.73 -1.37 6.61
C VAL A 89 7.06 -0.79 6.17
N GLY A 90 7.24 0.51 6.33
CA GLY A 90 8.47 1.16 5.90
C GLY A 90 8.45 2.65 6.16
N VAL A 91 9.34 3.35 5.45
CA VAL A 91 9.42 4.80 5.43
C VAL A 91 9.14 5.29 4.01
N ALA A 92 8.35 6.36 3.90
CA ALA A 92 7.98 7.00 2.63
C ALA A 92 8.65 8.37 2.46
#